data_AF-A0A9E0TBP0-F1
#
_entry.id   AF-A0A9E0TBP0-F1
#
_cell.length_a   1.000
_cell.length_b   1.000
_cell.length_c   1.000
_cell.angle_alpha   90.00
_cell.angle_beta   90.00
_cell.angle_gamma   90.00
#
_symmetry.space_group_name_H-M   'P 1'
#
loop_
_entity.id
_entity.type
_entity.pdbx_description
1 polymer ?
#
loop_
_entity_poly.entity_id
_entity_poly.type
_entity_poly.pdbx_seq_one_letter_code
_entity_poly.pdbx_strand_id
1 'polypeptide(L)'
;MTNRYKKAVIDDVVSHDIDEAEQSKLLDLFEHAMKSVATTLVREARFDTSDFATAKQANCDGYQLTLQRLQVDGRDAWQGQFSRAEQRLTVIASLE
;
A
#
# COMPACT_ATOMS: atom_id res chain seq x y z
N MET A 1 -13.01 9.72 17.54
CA MET A 1 -12.88 8.61 16.58
C MET A 1 -11.86 7.62 17.14
N THR A 2 -12.28 6.44 17.60
CA THR A 2 -11.35 5.37 17.98
C THR A 2 -10.82 4.73 16.70
N ASN A 3 -9.58 5.07 16.33
CA ASN A 3 -8.90 4.47 15.18
C ASN A 3 -8.67 2.98 15.52
N ARG A 4 -9.63 2.15 15.12
CA ARG A 4 -9.72 0.71 15.44
C ARG A 4 -8.62 -0.14 14.80
N TYR A 5 -7.77 0.46 13.97
CA TYR A 5 -6.54 -0.12 13.46
C TYR A 5 -5.38 0.74 13.96
N LYS A 6 -4.55 0.17 14.84
CA LYS A 6 -3.48 0.91 15.52
C LYS A 6 -2.16 0.78 14.80
N LYS A 7 -1.94 -0.32 14.06
CA LYS A 7 -0.67 -0.55 13.37
C LYS A 7 -0.90 -1.34 12.07
N ALA A 8 -0.29 -0.87 10.98
CA ALA A 8 -0.10 -1.74 9.82
C ALA A 8 1.14 -2.60 10.08
N VAL A 9 0.98 -3.90 9.95
CA VAL A 9 2.07 -4.86 10.07
C VAL A 9 2.33 -5.41 8.69
N ILE A 10 3.48 -5.05 8.13
CA ILE A 10 3.95 -5.60 6.86
C ILE A 10 4.37 -7.04 7.09
N ASP A 11 3.67 -7.97 6.46
CA ASP A 11 3.89 -9.42 6.54
C ASP A 11 4.93 -9.86 5.52
N ASP A 12 4.77 -9.40 4.28
CA ASP A 12 5.65 -9.76 3.17
C ASP A 12 5.79 -8.60 2.17
N VAL A 13 6.98 -8.49 1.56
CA VAL A 13 7.28 -7.49 0.53
C VAL A 13 8.10 -8.14 -0.58
N VAL A 14 7.58 -8.05 -1.80
CA VAL A 14 8.24 -8.49 -3.02
C VAL A 14 8.44 -7.29 -3.93
N SER A 15 9.67 -6.79 -4.02
CA SER A 15 10.08 -5.76 -4.96
C SER A 15 10.75 -6.36 -6.20
N HIS A 16 10.50 -5.75 -7.35
CA HIS A 16 11.13 -6.07 -8.62
C HIS A 16 11.53 -4.78 -9.31
N ASP A 17 12.83 -4.63 -9.58
CA ASP A 17 13.41 -3.44 -10.22
C ASP A 17 13.13 -2.13 -9.46
N ILE A 18 13.14 -2.19 -8.13
CA ILE A 18 12.88 -1.03 -7.24
C ILE A 18 14.00 -0.91 -6.22
N ASP A 19 14.59 0.28 -6.11
CA ASP A 19 15.61 0.60 -5.12
C ASP A 19 15.05 0.63 -3.69
N GLU A 20 15.88 0.31 -2.68
CA GLU A 20 15.48 0.29 -1.27
C GLU A 20 14.92 1.64 -0.78
N ALA A 21 15.48 2.75 -1.26
CA ALA A 21 15.02 4.09 -0.92
C ALA A 21 13.64 4.41 -1.51
N GLU A 22 13.31 3.85 -2.68
CA GLU A 22 12.00 4.00 -3.33
C GLU A 22 10.99 3.05 -2.67
N GLN A 23 11.38 1.80 -2.41
CA GLN A 23 10.59 0.82 -1.68
C GLN A 23 10.14 1.35 -0.31
N SER A 24 11.03 1.96 0.48
CA SER A 24 10.67 2.51 1.80
C SER A 24 9.57 3.58 1.71
N LYS A 25 9.57 4.39 0.65
CA LYS A 25 8.56 5.45 0.46
C LYS A 25 7.24 4.88 -0.05
N LEU A 26 7.29 3.88 -0.93
CA LEU A 26 6.10 3.15 -1.38
C LEU A 26 5.42 2.43 -0.22
N LEU A 27 6.19 1.85 0.71
CA LEU A 27 5.66 1.24 1.93
C LEU A 27 4.95 2.24 2.85
N ASP A 28 5.49 3.46 2.99
CA ASP A 28 4.86 4.54 3.76
C ASP A 28 3.51 4.98 3.12
N LEU A 29 3.50 5.16 1.79
CA LEU A 29 2.29 5.45 1.02
C LEU A 29 1.24 4.33 1.15
N PHE A 30 1.68 3.08 1.08
CA PHE A 30 0.81 1.92 1.26
C PHE A 30 0.18 1.90 2.65
N GLU A 31 0.96 2.12 3.71
CA GLU A 31 0.42 2.19 5.06
C GLU A 31 -0.65 3.29 5.19
N HIS A 32 -0.36 4.48 4.65
CA HIS A 32 -1.30 5.61 4.68
C HIS A 32 -2.59 5.31 3.89
N ALA A 33 -2.46 4.75 2.69
CA ALA A 33 -3.60 4.35 1.86
C ALA A 33 -4.42 3.23 2.53
N MET A 34 -3.76 2.20 3.06
CA MET A 34 -4.42 1.11 3.77
C MET A 34 -5.20 1.62 4.98
N LYS A 35 -4.58 2.44 5.84
CA LYS A 35 -5.27 3.01 7.02
C LYS A 35 -6.52 3.79 6.62
N SER A 36 -6.42 4.57 5.54
CA SER A 36 -7.56 5.29 4.98
C SER A 36 -8.66 4.34 4.48
N VAL A 37 -8.30 3.37 3.65
CA VAL A 37 -9.24 2.42 3.03
C VAL A 37 -9.86 1.47 4.05
N ALA A 38 -9.12 1.03 5.05
CA ALA A 38 -9.60 0.10 6.06
C ALA A 38 -10.70 0.68 6.96
N THR A 39 -10.78 2.01 7.07
CA THR A 39 -11.92 2.65 7.73
C THR A 39 -13.22 2.54 6.93
N THR A 40 -13.13 2.23 5.64
CA THR A 40 -14.26 2.10 4.71
C THR A 40 -14.67 0.63 4.51
N LEU A 41 -15.81 0.42 3.84
CA LEU A 41 -16.34 -0.92 3.52
C LEU A 41 -15.86 -1.45 2.15
N VAL A 42 -14.92 -0.77 1.49
CA VAL A 42 -14.50 -1.17 0.15
C VAL A 42 -13.61 -2.41 0.21
N ARG A 43 -13.77 -3.28 -0.80
CA ARG A 43 -12.96 -4.49 -0.96
C ARG A 43 -11.70 -4.25 -1.77
N GLU A 44 -11.75 -3.29 -2.68
CA GLU A 44 -10.64 -2.89 -3.54
C GLU A 44 -10.67 -1.37 -3.69
N ALA A 45 -9.49 -0.76 -3.68
CA ALA A 45 -9.29 0.64 -3.99
C ALA A 45 -8.08 0.77 -4.91
N ARG A 46 -8.16 1.69 -5.87
CA ARG A 46 -7.06 1.99 -6.80
C ARG A 46 -6.70 3.45 -6.65
N PHE A 47 -5.42 3.73 -6.55
CA PHE A 47 -4.87 5.06 -6.39
C PHE A 47 -3.78 5.26 -7.43
N ASP A 48 -3.74 6.45 -8.01
CA ASP A 48 -2.58 6.88 -8.78
C ASP A 48 -1.65 7.63 -7.84
N THR A 49 -0.39 7.22 -7.75
CA THR A 49 0.56 7.89 -6.85
C THR A 49 0.86 9.31 -7.29
N SER A 50 0.64 9.66 -8.55
CA SER A 50 0.83 11.02 -9.07
C SER A 50 -0.16 12.02 -8.45
N ASP A 51 -1.27 11.54 -7.87
CA ASP A 51 -2.24 12.36 -7.14
C ASP A 51 -1.73 12.78 -5.75
N PHE A 52 -0.75 12.05 -5.20
CA PHE A 52 -0.13 12.41 -3.93
C PHE A 52 0.86 13.55 -4.16
N ALA A 53 0.60 14.70 -3.52
CA ALA A 53 1.47 15.88 -3.60
C ALA A 53 2.95 15.60 -3.24
N THR A 54 3.21 14.55 -2.46
CA THR A 54 4.54 14.12 -2.03
C THR A 54 5.23 13.17 -3.01
N ALA A 55 4.53 12.60 -4.01
CA ALA A 55 5.09 11.58 -4.90
C ALA A 55 6.24 12.12 -5.78
N LYS A 56 6.13 13.36 -6.28
CA LYS A 56 7.18 14.02 -7.06
C LYS A 56 8.47 14.25 -6.26
N GLN A 57 8.36 14.50 -4.96
CA GLN A 57 9.54 14.65 -4.09
C GLN A 57 10.12 13.29 -3.68
N ALA A 58 9.27 12.26 -3.66
CA ALA A 58 9.63 10.91 -3.29
C ALA A 58 10.23 10.08 -4.45
N ASN A 59 10.14 10.55 -5.69
CA ASN A 59 10.39 9.76 -6.92
C ASN A 59 9.40 8.59 -7.11
N CYS A 60 8.33 8.55 -6.32
CA CYS A 60 7.28 7.54 -6.40
C CYS A 60 6.15 7.95 -7.37
N ASP A 61 6.41 8.89 -8.29
CA ASP A 61 5.46 9.42 -9.27
C ASP A 61 5.22 8.43 -10.41
N GLY A 62 3.96 8.29 -10.85
CA GLY A 62 3.56 7.40 -11.94
C GLY A 62 3.41 5.92 -11.56
N TYR A 63 3.35 5.59 -10.26
CA TYR A 63 2.96 4.26 -9.80
C TYR A 63 1.44 4.17 -9.69
N GLN A 64 0.87 3.06 -10.14
CA GLN A 64 -0.51 2.73 -9.82
C GLN A 64 -0.53 1.80 -8.61
N LEU A 65 -1.16 2.23 -7.52
CA LEU A 65 -1.40 1.43 -6.33
C LEU A 65 -2.78 0.78 -6.41
N THR A 66 -2.81 -0.55 -6.39
CA THR A 66 -4.04 -1.31 -6.18
C THR A 66 -4.00 -1.91 -4.78
N LEU A 67 -5.00 -1.58 -3.96
CA LEU A 67 -5.15 -2.06 -2.59
C LEU A 67 -6.36 -2.97 -2.51
N GLN A 68 -6.17 -4.22 -2.13
CA GLN A 68 -7.22 -5.23 -2.04
C GLN A 68 -7.29 -5.80 -0.63
N ARG A 69 -8.50 -5.86 -0.08
CA ARG A 69 -8.78 -6.52 1.19
C ARG A 69 -8.91 -8.01 0.95
N LEU A 70 -8.09 -8.78 1.65
CA LEU A 70 -8.07 -10.23 1.64
C LEU A 70 -8.53 -10.75 3.00
N GLN A 71 -9.22 -11.88 3.02
CA GLN A 71 -9.54 -12.57 4.25
C GLN A 71 -8.66 -13.83 4.32
N VAL A 72 -7.67 -13.82 5.22
CA VAL A 72 -6.71 -14.93 5.38
C VAL A 72 -6.88 -15.48 6.79
N ASP A 73 -7.22 -16.77 6.92
CA ASP A 73 -7.48 -17.43 8.21
C ASP A 73 -8.46 -16.66 9.13
N GLY A 74 -9.46 -16.01 8.54
CA GLY A 74 -10.45 -15.22 9.27
C GLY A 74 -9.96 -13.84 9.73
N ARG A 75 -8.73 -13.45 9.41
CA ARG A 75 -8.16 -12.11 9.65
C ARG A 75 -8.23 -11.24 8.42
N ASP A 76 -8.34 -9.93 8.66
CA ASP A 76 -8.29 -8.92 7.63
C ASP A 76 -6.85 -8.63 7.22
N ALA A 77 -6.47 -9.15 6.05
CA ALA A 77 -5.22 -8.84 5.38
C ALA A 77 -5.47 -7.86 4.23
N TRP A 78 -4.43 -7.18 3.82
CA TRP A 78 -4.44 -6.22 2.74
C TRP A 78 -3.26 -6.47 1.83
N GLN A 79 -3.55 -6.58 0.55
CA GLN A 79 -2.55 -6.67 -0.51
C GLN A 79 -2.47 -5.32 -1.22
N GLY A 80 -1.28 -4.72 -1.22
CA GLY A 80 -0.93 -3.56 -2.02
C GLY A 80 -0.07 -3.98 -3.19
N GLN A 81 -0.43 -3.57 -4.39
CA GLN A 81 0.40 -3.74 -5.57
C GLN A 81 0.68 -2.39 -6.19
N PHE A 82 1.95 -2.02 -6.26
CA PHE A 82 2.43 -0.91 -7.05
C PHE A 82 2.97 -1.42 -8.37
N SER A 83 2.59 -0.77 -9.45
CA SER A 83 3.11 -1.04 -10.79
C SER A 83 3.45 0.26 -11.50
N ARG A 84 4.65 0.30 -12.09
CA ARG A 84 5.12 1.40 -12.94
C ARG A 84 6.01 0.83 -14.03
N ALA A 85 5.53 0.81 -15.27
CA ALA A 85 6.22 0.18 -16.40
C ALA A 85 6.69 -1.26 -16.06
N GLU A 86 8.00 -1.48 -15.93
CA GLU A 86 8.62 -2.79 -15.59
C GLU A 86 8.80 -2.98 -14.06
N GLN A 87 8.72 -1.91 -13.28
CA GLN A 87 8.88 -1.92 -11.83
C GLN A 87 7.59 -2.41 -11.15
N ARG A 88 7.74 -3.28 -10.16
CA ARG A 88 6.61 -3.80 -9.38
C ARG A 88 6.96 -3.98 -7.91
N LEU A 89 6.07 -3.53 -7.03
CA LEU A 89 6.13 -3.82 -5.61
C LEU A 89 4.83 -4.50 -5.20
N THR A 90 4.91 -5.67 -4.60
CA THR A 90 3.77 -6.32 -3.96
C THR A 90 4.02 -6.35 -2.46
N VAL A 91 3.02 -5.95 -1.69
CA VAL A 91 3.08 -5.80 -0.24
C VAL A 91 1.88 -6.51 0.34
N ILE A 92 2.11 -7.40 1.30
CA ILE A 92 1.06 -8.02 2.10
C ILE A 92 1.20 -7.49 3.51
N ALA A 93 0.08 -7.06 4.09
CA ALA A 93 0.09 -6.53 5.43
C ALA A 93 -1.26 -6.73 6.11
N SER A 94 -1.23 -6.75 7.43
CA SER A 94 -2.42 -6.90 8.27
C SER A 94 -2.60 -5.66 9.14
N LEU A 95 -3.83 -5.41 9.57
CA LEU A 95 -4.11 -4.36 10.54
C LEU A 95 -4.38 -4.98 11.91
N GLU A 96 -3.60 -4.55 12.89
CA GLU A 96 -3.73 -4.93 14.31
C GLU A 96 -4.07 -3.74 15.22
#